data_AF-M5VRI9-F1
#
_entry.id   AF-M5VRI9-F1
#
_cell.length_a   1.000
_cell.length_b   1.000
_cell.length_c   1.000
_cell.angle_alpha   90.00
_cell.angle_beta   90.00
_cell.angle_gamma   90.00
#
_symmetry.space_group_name_H-M   'P 1'
#
loop_
_entity.id
_entity.type
_entity.pdbx_description
1 polymer ?
#
loop_
_entity_poly.entity_id
_entity_poly.type
_entity_poly.pdbx_seq_one_letter_code
_entity_poly.pdbx_strand_id
1 'polypeptide(L)'
;MINLLGLSNLESMAPIRMCKRSWMSRNWRNPDWSPVQGLYEKYIFSTFFAGNEVPGQFSHKSSKSPISFTVPLLDNHRIQGLKVFAVYTKLYANEFTNRSAKGSPELIITSVSNKTKGRKWIYCPIFYGIPGEGEDMIWLSHWKLGRFA
;
A
#
# COMPACT_ATOMS: atom_id res chain seq x y z
N MET A 1 7.58 -8.41 15.51
CA MET A 1 6.61 -7.81 14.56
C MET A 1 7.08 -7.89 13.10
N ILE A 2 8.39 -7.92 12.82
CA ILE A 2 8.94 -7.92 11.45
C ILE A 2 8.73 -9.24 10.69
N ASN A 3 8.71 -10.39 11.38
CA ASN A 3 8.45 -11.70 10.76
C ASN A 3 7.00 -11.93 10.30
N LEU A 4 6.05 -11.02 10.60
CA LEU A 4 4.62 -11.24 10.29
C LEU A 4 4.32 -11.32 8.79
N LEU A 5 5.23 -10.87 7.94
CA LEU A 5 5.00 -10.62 6.52
C LEU A 5 5.85 -11.48 5.58
N GLY A 6 6.69 -12.37 6.12
CA GLY A 6 7.63 -13.15 5.32
C GLY A 6 8.75 -12.32 4.70
N LEU A 7 8.88 -11.05 5.09
CA LEU A 7 10.00 -10.19 4.75
C LEU A 7 11.05 -10.29 5.87
N SER A 8 12.00 -11.21 5.72
CA SER A 8 13.24 -11.16 6.49
C SER A 8 14.10 -10.01 5.96
N ASN A 9 14.78 -9.30 6.87
CA ASN A 9 15.81 -8.31 6.56
C ASN A 9 15.35 -6.96 5.95
N LEU A 10 14.27 -6.36 6.45
CA LEU A 10 13.92 -4.97 6.09
C LEU A 10 15.09 -3.99 6.35
N GLU A 11 15.88 -4.25 7.41
CA GLU A 11 17.04 -3.44 7.79
C GLU A 11 18.20 -3.48 6.78
N SER A 12 18.28 -4.52 5.95
CA SER A 12 19.31 -4.64 4.90
C SER A 12 18.84 -4.12 3.53
N MET A 13 17.61 -3.64 3.42
CA MET A 13 17.09 -3.10 2.16
C MET A 13 17.66 -1.69 1.91
N ALA A 14 17.87 -1.37 0.63
CA ALA A 14 18.31 -0.04 0.23
C ALA A 14 17.31 1.01 0.74
N PRO A 15 17.80 2.20 1.16
CA PRO A 15 16.93 3.32 1.48
C PRO A 15 16.00 3.63 0.31
N ILE A 16 14.81 4.12 0.63
CA ILE A 16 13.81 4.56 -0.36
C ILE A 16 13.49 6.03 -0.17
N ARG A 17 13.00 6.67 -1.23
CA ARG A 17 12.45 8.01 -1.12
C ARG A 17 11.08 7.93 -0.48
N MET A 18 10.87 8.67 0.60
CA MET A 18 9.60 8.72 1.31
C MET A 18 9.01 10.12 1.29
N CYS A 19 7.71 10.22 1.04
CA CYS A 19 6.97 11.46 1.21
C CYS A 19 6.15 11.39 2.49
N LYS A 20 6.14 12.51 3.24
CA LYS A 20 5.11 12.76 4.25
C LYS A 20 3.94 13.48 3.61
N ARG A 21 2.78 12.85 3.64
CA ARG A 21 1.50 13.43 3.24
C ARG A 21 1.18 14.62 4.17
N SER A 22 1.19 15.82 3.62
CA SER A 22 0.81 17.05 4.33
C SER A 22 -0.60 17.48 3.94
N TRP A 23 -1.53 17.50 4.88
CA TRP A 23 -2.88 18.02 4.65
C TRP A 23 -2.93 19.56 4.58
N MET A 24 -1.92 20.24 5.14
CA MET A 24 -1.91 21.71 5.31
C MET A 24 -0.94 22.45 4.39
N SER A 25 -0.10 21.74 3.62
CA SER A 25 0.90 22.37 2.75
C SER A 25 0.76 21.86 1.33
N ARG A 26 0.50 22.79 0.40
CA ARG A 26 0.68 22.57 -1.06
C ARG A 26 2.14 22.31 -1.43
N ASN A 27 3.07 22.65 -0.54
CA ASN A 27 4.48 22.36 -0.73
C ASN A 27 4.76 21.00 -0.08
N TRP A 28 5.09 20.02 -0.92
CA TRP A 28 5.56 18.73 -0.45
C TRP A 28 6.83 19.02 0.33
N ARG A 29 6.99 18.40 1.50
CA ARG A 29 8.37 18.25 1.97
C ARG A 29 9.09 17.46 0.88
N ASN A 30 10.26 17.95 0.46
CA ASN A 30 11.08 17.26 -0.52
C ASN A 30 11.19 15.78 -0.09
N PRO A 31 10.97 14.82 -0.99
CA PRO A 31 11.09 13.42 -0.63
C PRO A 31 12.49 13.15 -0.10
N ASP A 32 12.57 12.68 1.14
CA ASP A 32 13.83 12.36 1.79
C ASP A 32 14.12 10.88 1.63
N TRP A 33 15.41 10.53 1.53
CA TRP A 33 15.85 9.14 1.59
C TRP A 33 15.77 8.66 3.03
N SER A 34 15.07 7.55 3.23
CA SER A 34 14.95 6.90 4.54
C SER A 34 15.18 5.41 4.38
N PRO A 35 15.81 4.75 5.38
CA PRO A 35 15.76 3.30 5.49
C PRO A 35 14.32 2.80 5.41
N VAL A 36 14.13 1.56 4.94
CA VAL A 36 12.82 0.92 4.92
C VAL A 36 12.28 0.81 6.34
N GLN A 37 11.07 1.32 6.54
CA GLN A 37 10.43 1.41 7.85
C GLN A 37 9.01 0.86 7.81
N GLY A 38 8.53 0.41 8.97
CA GLY A 38 7.14 0.05 9.19
C GLY A 38 6.33 1.25 9.67
N LEU A 39 5.20 1.50 9.03
CA LEU A 39 4.20 2.49 9.42
C LEU A 39 3.00 1.77 10.03
N TYR A 40 2.65 2.06 11.28
CA TYR A 40 1.46 1.48 11.92
C TYR A 40 0.42 2.57 12.20
N GLU A 41 -0.72 2.48 11.54
CA GLU A 41 -1.79 3.47 11.60
C GLU A 41 -3.16 2.79 11.57
N LYS A 42 -4.09 3.17 12.45
CA LYS A 42 -5.49 2.69 12.39
C LYS A 42 -5.63 1.17 12.25
N TYR A 43 -4.82 0.40 12.98
CA TYR A 43 -4.77 -1.08 12.91
C TYR A 43 -4.27 -1.66 11.58
N ILE A 44 -3.60 -0.85 10.76
CA ILE A 44 -2.95 -1.24 9.52
C ILE A 44 -1.45 -1.04 9.69
N PHE A 45 -0.69 -2.10 9.52
CA PHE A 45 0.76 -2.01 9.33
C PHE A 45 1.04 -1.86 7.83
N SER A 46 1.92 -0.95 7.46
CA SER A 46 2.37 -0.74 6.08
C SER A 46 3.88 -0.63 6.00
N THR A 47 4.46 -1.06 4.90
CA THR A 47 5.86 -0.79 4.57
C THR A 47 6.01 -0.63 3.06
N PHE A 48 7.08 0.06 2.67
CA PHE A 48 7.42 0.38 1.30
C PHE A 48 8.87 0.03 1.05
N PHE A 49 9.16 -0.55 -0.10
CA PHE A 49 10.52 -0.91 -0.51
C PHE A 49 10.57 -1.10 -2.02
N ALA A 50 11.77 -0.97 -2.61
CA ALA A 50 11.96 -1.15 -4.04
C ALA A 50 11.64 -2.60 -4.48
N GLY A 51 11.02 -2.74 -5.64
CA GLY A 51 10.77 -4.02 -6.28
C GLY A 51 9.58 -3.99 -7.23
N ASN A 52 9.52 -4.98 -8.11
CA ASN A 52 8.62 -4.99 -9.28
C ASN A 52 7.69 -6.21 -9.34
N GLU A 53 7.78 -7.14 -8.37
CA GLU A 53 7.00 -8.38 -8.40
C GLU A 53 6.30 -8.65 -7.06
N VAL A 54 5.09 -9.22 -7.16
CA VAL A 54 4.36 -9.77 -6.02
C VAL A 54 4.84 -11.21 -5.76
N PRO A 55 5.33 -11.53 -4.56
CA PRO A 55 5.82 -12.87 -4.23
C PRO A 55 4.80 -13.99 -4.54
N GLY A 56 5.32 -15.17 -4.92
CA GLY A 56 4.49 -16.32 -5.28
C GLY A 56 3.54 -16.84 -4.18
N GLN A 57 3.80 -16.50 -2.92
CA GLN A 57 3.01 -16.93 -1.75
C GLN A 57 1.58 -16.35 -1.68
N PHE A 58 1.25 -15.34 -2.49
CA PHE A 58 -0.09 -14.75 -2.49
C PHE A 58 -1.07 -15.58 -3.33
N SER A 59 -2.13 -16.09 -2.69
CA SER A 59 -3.15 -16.94 -3.33
C SER A 59 -3.98 -16.24 -4.40
N HIS A 60 -4.09 -14.92 -4.32
CA HIS A 60 -4.86 -14.10 -5.26
C HIS A 60 -3.99 -12.97 -5.79
N LYS A 61 -3.81 -12.93 -7.13
CA LYS A 61 -2.99 -11.95 -7.83
C LYS A 61 -3.76 -11.40 -9.04
N SER A 62 -3.48 -10.16 -9.39
CA SER A 62 -4.02 -9.48 -10.56
C SER A 62 -3.02 -8.42 -11.02
N SER A 63 -2.86 -8.25 -12.33
CA SER A 63 -2.10 -7.13 -12.90
C SER A 63 -2.90 -5.83 -12.96
N LYS A 64 -4.19 -5.88 -12.60
CA LYS A 64 -5.12 -4.73 -12.67
C LYS A 64 -5.83 -4.53 -11.34
N SER A 65 -6.14 -3.26 -11.04
CA SER A 65 -7.03 -2.86 -9.95
C SER A 65 -8.45 -2.60 -10.49
N PRO A 66 -9.52 -3.05 -9.81
CA PRO A 66 -9.54 -3.77 -8.54
C PRO A 66 -9.28 -5.29 -8.67
N ILE A 67 -8.79 -5.90 -7.60
CA ILE A 67 -8.81 -7.36 -7.41
C ILE A 67 -10.01 -7.75 -6.53
N SER A 68 -10.63 -8.89 -6.82
CA SER A 68 -11.75 -9.44 -6.02
C SER A 68 -11.61 -10.95 -5.91
N PHE A 69 -11.98 -11.50 -4.76
CA PHE A 69 -11.98 -12.93 -4.50
C PHE A 69 -13.05 -13.28 -3.47
N THR A 70 -13.48 -14.53 -3.49
CA THR A 70 -14.45 -15.07 -2.53
C THR A 70 -13.71 -15.75 -1.39
N VAL A 71 -14.08 -15.41 -0.15
CA VAL A 71 -13.57 -16.10 1.04
C VAL A 71 -14.59 -17.15 1.46
N PRO A 72 -14.23 -18.43 1.58
CA PRO A 72 -15.15 -19.46 2.02
C PRO A 72 -15.62 -19.16 3.45
N LEU A 73 -16.92 -19.36 3.70
CA LEU A 73 -17.45 -19.34 5.06
C LEU A 73 -17.10 -20.67 5.70
N LEU A 74 -16.22 -20.64 6.69
CA LEU A 74 -15.85 -21.81 7.48
C LEU A 74 -16.35 -21.61 8.90
N ASP A 75 -17.15 -22.55 9.40
CA ASP A 75 -17.64 -22.51 10.77
C ASP A 75 -16.47 -22.43 11.75
N ASN A 76 -16.63 -21.62 12.80
CA ASN A 76 -15.61 -21.31 13.80
C ASN A 76 -14.34 -20.59 13.31
N HIS A 77 -14.24 -20.23 12.03
CA HIS A 77 -13.13 -19.44 11.51
C HIS A 77 -13.52 -17.98 11.34
N ARG A 78 -12.63 -17.08 11.77
CA ARG A 78 -12.84 -15.63 11.67
C ARG A 78 -11.68 -15.02 10.91
N ILE A 79 -11.99 -14.16 9.95
CA ILE A 79 -10.98 -13.36 9.24
C ILE A 79 -10.33 -12.42 10.26
N GLN A 80 -9.07 -12.69 10.59
CA GLN A 80 -8.32 -11.87 11.56
C GLN A 80 -7.69 -10.63 10.89
N GLY A 81 -7.41 -10.74 9.59
CA GLY A 81 -6.83 -9.66 8.83
C GLY A 81 -6.68 -9.98 7.35
N LEU A 82 -6.19 -8.99 6.61
CA LEU A 82 -5.93 -9.06 5.18
C LEU A 82 -4.53 -8.52 4.90
N LYS A 83 -3.73 -9.26 4.13
CA LYS A 83 -2.47 -8.76 3.58
C LYS A 83 -2.71 -8.30 2.16
N VAL A 84 -2.35 -7.06 1.86
CA VAL A 84 -2.43 -6.46 0.53
C VAL A 84 -1.01 -6.12 0.09
N PHE A 85 -0.62 -6.63 -1.07
CA PHE A 85 0.68 -6.39 -1.67
C PHE A 85 0.44 -5.79 -3.04
N ALA A 86 0.96 -4.59 -3.28
CA ALA A 86 0.81 -3.88 -4.53
C ALA A 86 2.18 -3.45 -5.05
N VAL A 87 2.35 -3.53 -6.37
CA VAL A 87 3.46 -2.92 -7.09
C VAL A 87 2.91 -1.70 -7.83
N TYR A 88 3.60 -0.58 -7.76
CA TYR A 88 3.22 0.64 -8.46
C TYR A 88 4.45 1.38 -8.96
N THR A 89 4.26 2.09 -10.07
CA THR A 89 5.28 2.96 -10.67
C THR A 89 4.82 4.42 -10.64
N LYS A 90 5.75 5.34 -10.90
CA LYS A 90 5.44 6.76 -11.06
C LYS A 90 4.84 6.98 -12.44
N LEU A 91 3.67 7.61 -12.50
CA LEU A 91 3.10 8.04 -13.78
C LEU A 91 3.86 9.26 -14.31
N TYR A 92 4.19 9.25 -15.60
CA TYR A 92 4.87 10.37 -16.22
C TYR A 92 3.90 11.55 -16.42
N ALA A 93 4.36 12.78 -16.17
CA ALA A 93 3.53 14.00 -16.26
C ALA A 93 2.88 14.20 -17.66
N ASN A 94 3.47 13.62 -18.69
CA ASN A 94 3.03 13.62 -20.08
C ASN A 94 1.86 12.65 -20.36
N GLU A 95 1.56 11.70 -19.48
CA GLU A 95 0.40 10.81 -19.61
C GLU A 95 -0.90 11.44 -19.07
N PHE A 96 -0.78 12.54 -18.31
CA PHE A 96 -1.89 13.27 -17.68
C PHE A 96 -2.21 14.59 -18.38
N THR A 97 -2.24 14.61 -19.72
CA THR A 97 -2.54 15.85 -20.44
C THR A 97 -4.00 16.33 -20.34
N ASN A 98 -4.92 15.65 -19.65
CA ASN A 98 -6.31 16.13 -19.71
C ASN A 98 -7.32 15.90 -18.59
N ARG A 99 -6.98 15.42 -17.38
CA ARG A 99 -8.04 15.31 -16.34
C ARG A 99 -7.59 15.18 -14.87
N SER A 100 -6.85 16.16 -14.35
CA SER A 100 -7.08 16.75 -13.01
C SER A 100 -5.88 17.59 -12.56
N ALA A 101 -6.09 18.90 -12.49
CA ALA A 101 -5.38 19.89 -11.67
C ALA A 101 -3.85 19.71 -11.50
N LYS A 102 -3.10 20.61 -12.15
CA LYS A 102 -1.83 21.15 -11.61
C LYS A 102 -2.04 21.48 -10.12
N GLY A 103 -1.60 20.59 -9.23
CA GLY A 103 -1.71 20.77 -7.78
C GLY A 103 -2.50 19.72 -6.99
N SER A 104 -2.97 18.64 -7.62
CA SER A 104 -3.46 17.49 -6.86
C SER A 104 -2.29 16.69 -6.29
N PRO A 105 -2.30 16.37 -4.99
CA PRO A 105 -1.33 15.45 -4.43
C PRO A 105 -1.30 14.11 -5.18
N GLU A 106 -0.13 13.60 -5.58
CA GLU A 106 0.04 12.17 -5.89
C GLU A 106 -0.23 11.38 -4.61
N LEU A 107 -1.48 10.97 -4.38
CA LEU A 107 -1.85 10.16 -3.21
C LEU A 107 -1.86 8.70 -3.61
N ILE A 108 -1.16 7.89 -2.82
CA ILE A 108 -1.42 6.45 -2.82
C ILE A 108 -2.62 6.16 -1.91
N ILE A 109 -3.62 5.49 -2.48
CA ILE A 109 -4.86 5.13 -1.79
C ILE A 109 -5.15 3.67 -2.09
N THR A 110 -5.57 2.95 -1.06
CA THR A 110 -6.10 1.60 -1.21
C THR A 110 -7.46 1.51 -0.54
N SER A 111 -8.32 0.63 -1.06
CA SER A 111 -9.61 0.37 -0.44
C SER A 111 -9.92 -1.11 -0.44
N VAL A 112 -10.45 -1.58 0.68
CA VAL A 112 -10.88 -2.96 0.87
C VAL A 112 -12.39 -2.93 1.09
N SER A 113 -13.13 -3.74 0.35
CA SER A 113 -14.59 -3.87 0.52
C SER A 113 -14.99 -5.31 0.80
N ASN A 114 -15.75 -5.50 1.87
CA ASN A 114 -16.51 -6.74 2.11
C ASN A 114 -17.91 -6.55 1.54
N LYS A 115 -18.13 -7.12 0.35
CA LYS A 115 -19.42 -7.01 -0.36
C LYS A 115 -20.55 -7.73 0.39
N THR A 116 -20.29 -8.89 0.97
CA THR A 116 -21.30 -9.68 1.71
C THR A 116 -21.84 -8.94 2.93
N LYS A 117 -21.00 -8.16 3.62
CA LYS A 117 -21.41 -7.36 4.80
C LYS A 117 -21.62 -5.88 4.52
N GLY A 118 -21.51 -5.46 3.26
CA GLY A 118 -21.64 -4.04 2.86
C GLY A 118 -20.62 -3.10 3.52
N ARG A 119 -19.43 -3.59 3.89
CA ARG A 119 -18.40 -2.77 4.57
C ARG A 119 -17.30 -2.34 3.62
N LYS A 120 -16.79 -1.13 3.79
CA LYS A 120 -15.67 -0.59 3.03
C LYS A 120 -14.72 0.17 3.94
N TRP A 121 -13.44 -0.10 3.79
CA TRP A 121 -12.36 0.62 4.44
C TRP A 121 -11.49 1.29 3.38
N ILE A 122 -11.16 2.55 3.59
CA ILE A 122 -10.28 3.34 2.72
C ILE A 122 -9.07 3.73 3.55
N TYR A 123 -7.88 3.49 3.00
CA TYR A 123 -6.63 3.80 3.66
C TYR A 123 -5.74 4.64 2.74
N CYS A 124 -5.24 5.72 3.32
CA CYS A 124 -4.31 6.65 2.69
C CYS A 124 -3.20 6.93 3.72
N PRO A 125 -2.01 6.30 3.56
CA PRO A 125 -0.94 6.34 4.55
C PRO A 125 -0.39 7.77 4.71
N ILE A 126 0.04 8.14 5.93
CA ILE A 126 0.69 9.44 6.15
C ILE A 126 2.08 9.47 5.52
N PHE A 127 2.76 8.33 5.45
CA PHE A 127 4.05 8.20 4.77
C PHE A 127 3.96 7.15 3.67
N TYR A 128 4.51 7.45 2.50
CA TYR A 128 4.53 6.52 1.36
C TYR A 128 5.83 6.61 0.58
N GLY A 129 6.24 5.48 0.00
CA GLY A 129 7.39 5.41 -0.89
C GLY A 129 7.12 6.09 -2.23
N ILE A 130 8.13 6.74 -2.81
CA ILE A 130 8.07 7.33 -4.14
C ILE A 130 9.06 6.58 -5.04
N PRO A 131 8.60 5.86 -6.07
CA PRO A 131 9.51 5.27 -7.06
C PRO A 131 10.28 6.37 -7.83
N GLY A 132 11.54 6.09 -8.16
CA GLY A 132 12.29 6.86 -9.14
C GLY A 132 11.73 6.73 -10.55
N GLU A 133 12.35 7.42 -11.51
CA GLU A 133 11.97 7.30 -12.93
C GLU A 133 12.32 5.91 -13.47
N GLY A 134 11.34 5.22 -14.06
CA GLY A 134 11.50 3.85 -14.53
C GLY A 134 11.62 2.79 -13.42
N GLU A 135 11.47 3.19 -12.15
CA GLU A 135 11.50 2.27 -11.02
C GLU A 135 10.08 1.87 -10.57
N ASP A 136 10.02 0.70 -9.93
CA ASP A 136 8.82 0.20 -9.27
C ASP A 136 9.00 0.22 -7.75
N MET A 137 7.89 0.45 -7.06
CA MET A 137 7.81 0.45 -5.61
C MET A 137 6.77 -0.57 -5.16
N ILE A 138 7.12 -1.33 -4.12
CA ILE A 138 6.20 -2.22 -3.44
C ILE A 138 5.55 -1.48 -2.28
N TRP A 139 4.25 -1.65 -2.15
CA TRP A 139 3.50 -1.37 -0.93
C TRP A 139 2.92 -2.65 -0.36
N LEU A 140 3.39 -3.03 0.82
CA LEU A 140 2.81 -4.11 1.60
C LEU A 140 2.04 -3.52 2.78
N SER A 141 0.75 -3.84 2.88
CA SER A 141 -0.08 -3.49 4.03
C SER A 141 -0.77 -4.70 4.64
N HIS A 142 -0.82 -4.77 5.96
CA HIS A 142 -1.52 -5.77 6.73
C HIS A 142 -2.60 -5.10 7.58
N TRP A 143 -3.83 -5.43 7.25
CA TRP A 143 -5.04 -4.86 7.82
C TRP A 143 -5.56 -5.79 8.88
N LYS A 144 -5.51 -5.37 10.14
CA LYS A 144 -6.16 -6.11 11.22
C LYS A 144 -7.64 -5.73 11.24
N LEU A 145 -8.47 -6.56 10.62
CA LEU A 145 -9.90 -6.30 10.46
C LEU A 145 -10.71 -6.59 11.75
N GLY A 146 -10.10 -7.26 12.74
CA GLY A 146 -10.67 -7.47 14.07
C GLY A 146 -12.03 -8.18 14.04
N ARG A 147 -12.90 -7.93 15.04
CA ARG A 147 -14.28 -8.44 15.05
C ARG A 147 -15.18 -7.82 13.96
N PHE A 148 -14.63 -6.92 13.15
CA PHE A 148 -15.37 -6.10 12.21
C PHE A 148 -15.27 -6.57 10.75
N ALA A 149 -14.52 -7.64 10.49
CA ALA A 149 -14.53 -8.38 9.22
C ALA A 149 -15.83 -9.17 9.05
#